data_AF-A0AB36HNY3-F1
#
_entry.id   AF-A0AB36HNY3-F1
#
_cell.length_a   1.000
_cell.length_b   1.000
_cell.length_c   1.000
_cell.angle_alpha   90.00
_cell.angle_beta   90.00
_cell.angle_gamma   90.00
#
_symmetry.space_group_name_H-M   'P 1'
#
loop_
_entity.id
_entity.type
_entity.pdbx_description
1 polymer ?
#
loop_
_entity_poly.entity_id
_entity_poly.type
_entity_poly.pdbx_seq_one_letter_code
_entity_poly.pdbx_strand_id
1 'polypeptide(L)'
;MQEQTALDLFNLQQSRDSWEKNVAGYCKDNNMQVGNLPKEVSGPYDEMNEAWEKLKSEGESASNATAQQFHKATAKLEKAWDNMVGK
;
A
#
# COMPACT_ATOMS: atom_id res chain seq x y z
N MET A 1 -10.91 -8.73 21.39
CA MET A 1 -9.92 -8.60 20.30
C MET A 1 -10.64 -9.04 19.03
N GLN A 2 -10.76 -8.18 18.02
CA GLN A 2 -11.12 -8.66 16.70
C GLN A 2 -9.84 -9.26 16.13
N GLU A 3 -9.80 -10.58 16.01
CA GLU A 3 -8.74 -11.30 15.30
C GLU A 3 -8.77 -10.84 13.84
N GLN A 4 -7.63 -10.43 13.31
CA GLN A 4 -7.47 -10.16 11.89
C GLN A 4 -7.73 -11.49 11.18
N THR A 5 -8.84 -11.61 10.43
CA THR A 5 -9.17 -12.90 9.83
C THR A 5 -8.27 -13.18 8.62
N ALA A 6 -8.08 -14.45 8.28
CA ALA A 6 -7.36 -14.82 7.05
C ALA A 6 -7.94 -14.14 5.79
N LEU A 7 -9.25 -13.83 5.79
CA LEU A 7 -9.91 -13.07 4.73
C LEU A 7 -9.47 -11.59 4.71
N ASP A 8 -9.28 -10.97 5.87
CA ASP A 8 -8.78 -9.59 5.96
C ASP A 8 -7.36 -9.48 5.42
N LEU A 9 -6.47 -10.39 5.82
CA LEU A 9 -5.09 -10.44 5.32
C LEU A 9 -5.06 -10.65 3.80
N PHE A 10 -5.94 -11.51 3.27
CA PHE A 10 -6.09 -11.71 1.84
C PHE A 10 -6.54 -10.44 1.10
N ASN A 11 -7.50 -9.70 1.64
CA ASN A 11 -7.95 -8.43 1.06
C ASN A 11 -6.85 -7.36 1.09
N LEU A 12 -6.09 -7.28 2.17
CA LEU A 12 -4.93 -6.39 2.30
C LEU A 12 -3.84 -6.74 1.27
N GLN A 13 -3.58 -8.03 1.06
CA GLN A 13 -2.66 -8.50 0.04
C GLN A 13 -3.08 -8.08 -1.36
N GLN A 14 -4.36 -8.29 -1.72
CA GLN A 14 -4.87 -7.90 -3.03
C GLN A 14 -4.75 -6.39 -3.27
N SER A 15 -5.03 -5.58 -2.25
CA SER A 15 -4.87 -4.14 -2.33
C SER A 15 -3.42 -3.74 -2.61
N ARG A 16 -2.48 -4.32 -1.84
CA ARG A 16 -1.04 -4.11 -2.02
C ARG A 16 -0.56 -4.52 -3.41
N ASP A 17 -0.98 -5.68 -3.90
CA ASP A 17 -0.59 -6.19 -5.22
C ASP A 17 -1.17 -5.35 -6.36
N SER A 18 -2.37 -4.79 -6.18
CA SER A 18 -2.95 -3.82 -7.11
C SER A 18 -2.11 -2.55 -7.18
N TRP A 19 -1.71 -2.02 -6.02
CA TRP A 19 -0.85 -0.84 -5.94
C TRP A 19 0.54 -1.07 -6.54
N GLU A 20 1.16 -2.22 -6.27
CA GLU A 20 2.44 -2.60 -6.89
C GLU A 20 2.34 -2.58 -8.41
N LYS A 21 1.27 -3.15 -8.99
CA LYS A 21 1.04 -3.15 -10.43
C LYS A 21 0.81 -1.75 -10.99
N ASN A 22 0.02 -0.92 -10.31
CA ASN A 22 -0.26 0.45 -10.75
C ASN A 22 1.01 1.31 -10.73
N VAL A 23 1.74 1.29 -9.61
CA VAL A 23 2.97 2.06 -9.43
C VAL A 23 4.06 1.58 -10.39
N ALA A 24 4.30 0.28 -10.47
CA ALA A 24 5.31 -0.27 -11.38
C ALA A 24 4.93 -0.06 -12.86
N GLY A 25 3.64 -0.18 -13.20
CA GLY A 25 3.12 0.09 -14.54
C GLY A 25 3.37 1.52 -14.97
N TYR A 26 2.96 2.50 -14.14
CA TYR A 26 3.21 3.91 -14.41
C TYR A 26 4.71 4.22 -14.51
N CYS A 27 5.51 3.67 -13.61
CA CYS A 27 6.96 3.86 -13.63
C CYS A 27 7.58 3.33 -14.93
N LYS A 28 7.13 2.15 -15.38
CA LYS A 28 7.55 1.55 -16.65
C LYS A 28 7.15 2.41 -17.84
N ASP A 29 5.90 2.88 -17.88
CA ASP A 29 5.36 3.67 -19.00
C ASP A 29 6.04 5.04 -19.11
N ASN A 30 6.47 5.62 -17.98
CA ASN A 30 7.16 6.91 -17.93
C ASN A 30 8.70 6.79 -17.84
N ASN A 31 9.25 5.58 -18.00
CA ASN A 31 10.69 5.31 -17.89
C ASN A 31 11.34 5.90 -16.62
N MET A 32 10.69 5.70 -15.48
CA MET A 32 11.12 6.20 -14.18
C MET A 32 11.17 5.08 -13.13
N GLN A 33 11.79 5.38 -11.98
CA GLN A 33 11.80 4.50 -10.82
C GLN A 33 10.80 4.99 -9.77
N VAL A 34 10.33 4.11 -8.89
CA VAL A 34 9.40 4.46 -7.80
C VAL A 34 9.94 5.60 -6.93
N GLY A 35 11.26 5.62 -6.67
CA GLY A 35 11.92 6.70 -5.93
C GLY A 35 11.91 8.07 -6.62
N ASN A 36 11.58 8.12 -7.92
CA ASN A 36 11.41 9.37 -8.68
C ASN A 36 9.96 9.87 -8.68
N LEU A 37 9.02 9.13 -8.09
CA LEU A 37 7.66 9.61 -7.90
C LEU A 37 7.63 10.76 -6.87
N PRO A 38 6.65 11.67 -6.97
CA PRO A 38 6.45 12.71 -5.97
C PRO A 38 6.43 12.11 -4.56
N LYS A 39 7.01 12.81 -3.58
CA LYS A 39 7.05 12.34 -2.18
C LYS A 39 5.66 12.07 -1.60
N GLU A 40 4.66 12.77 -2.11
CA GLU A 40 3.25 12.56 -1.76
C GLU A 40 2.72 11.19 -2.20
N VAL A 41 3.34 10.55 -3.19
CA VAL A 41 3.03 9.20 -3.69
C VAL A 41 4.03 8.18 -3.14
N SER A 42 5.34 8.42 -3.28
CA SER A 42 6.37 7.47 -2.82
C SER A 42 6.36 7.27 -1.30
N GLY A 43 6.11 8.32 -0.51
CA GLY A 43 6.02 8.21 0.95
C GLY A 43 4.90 7.27 1.41
N PRO A 44 3.63 7.50 1.03
CA PRO A 44 2.53 6.59 1.35
C PRO A 44 2.68 5.19 0.76
N TYR A 45 3.30 5.04 -0.41
CA TYR A 45 3.60 3.74 -1.00
C TYR A 45 4.61 2.94 -0.16
N ASP A 46 5.67 3.59 0.31
CA ASP A 46 6.64 2.98 1.21
C ASP A 46 6.00 2.66 2.57
N GLU A 47 5.21 3.57 3.16
CA GLU A 47 4.46 3.34 4.41
C GLU A 47 3.51 2.12 4.28
N MET A 48 2.85 1.96 3.13
CA MET A 48 1.96 0.84 2.84
C MET A 48 2.75 -0.47 2.77
N ASN A 49 3.88 -0.49 2.07
CA ASN A 49 4.73 -1.68 1.96
C ASN A 49 5.35 -2.09 3.30
N GLU A 50 5.79 -1.13 4.10
CA GLU A 50 6.30 -1.41 5.46
C GLU A 50 5.21 -2.00 6.37
N ALA A 51 4.00 -1.46 6.31
CA ALA A 51 2.86 -1.99 7.07
C ALA A 51 2.50 -3.40 6.58
N TRP A 52 2.55 -3.65 5.27
CA TRP A 52 2.32 -4.96 4.69
C TRP A 52 3.36 -6.00 5.12
N GLU A 53 4.65 -5.67 5.09
CA GLU A 53 5.70 -6.61 5.52
C GLU A 53 5.54 -6.98 7.01
N LYS A 54 5.09 -6.05 7.85
CA LYS A 54 4.72 -6.35 9.24
C LYS A 54 3.50 -7.26 9.32
N LEU A 55 2.41 -6.95 8.61
CA LEU A 55 1.22 -7.80 8.54
C LEU A 55 1.55 -9.23 8.10
N LYS A 56 2.40 -9.37 7.07
CA LYS A 56 2.86 -10.65 6.55
C LYS A 56 3.74 -11.40 7.56
N SER A 57 4.60 -10.71 8.29
CA SER A 57 5.44 -11.30 9.33
C SER A 57 4.64 -11.74 10.56
N GLU A 58 3.58 -11.01 10.91
CA GLU A 58 2.74 -11.29 12.08
C GLU A 58 1.61 -12.28 11.76
N GLY A 59 1.19 -12.39 10.50
CA GLY A 59 0.14 -13.31 10.04
C GLY A 59 -1.17 -13.09 10.79
N GLU A 60 -1.79 -14.17 11.28
CA GLU A 60 -3.04 -14.12 12.06
C GLU A 60 -2.88 -13.42 13.42
N SER A 61 -1.63 -13.24 13.90
CA SER A 61 -1.33 -12.48 15.12
C SER A 61 -1.15 -10.98 14.86
N ALA A 62 -1.34 -10.53 13.61
CA ALA A 62 -1.14 -9.13 13.28
C ALA A 62 -2.06 -8.22 14.08
N SER A 63 -1.50 -7.11 14.55
CA SER A 63 -2.27 -6.17 15.33
C SER A 63 -3.21 -5.36 14.44
N ASN A 64 -4.40 -5.05 14.95
CA ASN A 64 -5.32 -4.12 14.29
C ASN A 64 -4.68 -2.74 14.02
N ALA A 65 -3.66 -2.36 14.81
CA ALA A 65 -2.91 -1.13 14.59
C ALA A 65 -2.09 -1.18 13.29
N THR A 66 -1.45 -2.32 13.00
CA THR A 66 -0.69 -2.53 11.75
C THR A 66 -1.63 -2.48 10.54
N ALA A 67 -2.79 -3.13 10.63
CA ALA A 67 -3.81 -3.08 9.56
C ALA A 67 -4.38 -1.67 9.36
N GLN A 68 -4.66 -0.94 10.44
CA GLN A 68 -5.08 0.46 10.37
C GLN A 68 -4.01 1.35 9.73
N GLN A 69 -2.72 1.12 10.03
CA GLN A 69 -1.62 1.82 9.38
C GLN A 69 -1.60 1.56 7.88
N PHE A 70 -1.78 0.29 7.46
CA PHE A 70 -1.88 -0.08 6.05
C PHE A 70 -3.03 0.66 5.36
N HIS A 71 -4.24 0.66 5.93
CA HIS A 71 -5.39 1.35 5.35
C HIS A 71 -5.16 2.86 5.25
N LYS A 72 -4.56 3.48 6.28
CA LYS A 72 -4.27 4.91 6.29
C LYS A 72 -3.24 5.28 5.22
N ALA A 73 -2.19 4.47 5.06
CA ALA A 73 -1.18 4.66 4.02
C ALA A 73 -1.79 4.51 2.62
N THR A 74 -2.61 3.47 2.42
CA THR A 74 -3.32 3.21 1.16
C THR A 74 -4.24 4.37 0.78
N ALA A 75 -5.01 4.93 1.73
CA ALA A 75 -5.91 6.05 1.46
C ALA A 75 -5.15 7.34 1.10
N LYS A 76 -4.00 7.60 1.74
CA LYS A 76 -3.12 8.72 1.34
C LYS A 76 -2.56 8.50 -0.06
N LEU A 77 -2.11 7.28 -0.35
CA LEU A 77 -1.55 6.88 -1.63
C LEU A 77 -2.59 7.07 -2.74
N GLU A 78 -3.81 6.60 -2.54
CA GLU A 78 -4.92 6.76 -3.48
C GLU A 78 -5.15 8.23 -3.83
N LYS A 79 -5.29 9.08 -2.81
CA LYS A 79 -5.49 10.51 -3.02
C LYS A 79 -4.32 11.18 -3.77
N ALA A 80 -3.08 10.86 -3.39
CA ALA A 80 -1.91 11.43 -4.04
C ALA A 80 -1.75 10.92 -5.48
N TRP A 81 -2.08 9.66 -5.71
CA TRP A 81 -2.08 9.03 -7.02
C TRP A 81 -3.10 9.67 -7.95
N ASP A 82 -4.35 9.81 -7.51
CA ASP A 82 -5.43 10.43 -8.30
C ASP A 82 -5.06 11.87 -8.71
N ASN A 83 -4.50 12.64 -7.77
CA ASN A 83 -3.96 13.97 -8.07
C ASN A 83 -2.83 13.95 -9.11
N MET A 84 -1.95 12.94 -9.06
CA MET A 84 -0.82 12.80 -9.98
C MET A 84 -1.26 12.38 -11.39
N VAL A 85 -2.19 11.43 -11.49
CA VAL A 85 -2.69 10.92 -12.79
C VAL A 85 -3.83 11.76 -13.37
N GLY A 86 -4.31 12.77 -12.63
CA GLY A 86 -5.33 13.70 -13.07
C GLY A 86 -6.73 13.07 -13.20
N LYS A 87 -7.07 12.12 -12.32
CA LYS A 87 -8.42 11.54 -12.24
C LYS A 87 -9.33 12.34 -11.32
#